data_AF-A0A0H5DR25-F1
#
_entry.id   AF-A0A0H5DR25-F1
#
_cell.length_a   1.000
_cell.length_b   1.000
_cell.length_c   1.000
_cell.angle_alpha   90.00
_cell.angle_beta   90.00
_cell.angle_gamma   90.00
#
_symmetry.space_group_name_H-M   'P 1'
#
loop_
_entity.id
_entity.type
_entity.pdbx_description
1 polymer ?
#
loop_
_entity_poly.entity_id
_entity_poly.type
_entity_poly.pdbx_seq_one_letter_code
_entity_poly.pdbx_strand_id
1 'polypeptide(L)'
;MLIRSLIVPVLCFASIAAVQAEEKNPAAAPTVDECSKELLLSYFPEPFVKETLKKNQIPEDKWSAIVKDLASNDKTVLPRVEGKADKMNPNPLKSPEYREQAITIFRETLLEIFTEVMNKNGITDKEQIQGMLDEIQHQKAKRFAKCMEKSRKEFEANTPKEESNAAPKANGSPQPH
;
A
#
# COMPACT_ATOMS: atom_id res chain seq x y z
N MET A 1 -4.30 -51.30 -54.34
CA MET A 1 -5.35 -50.51 -55.01
C MET A 1 -5.37 -49.10 -54.42
N LEU A 2 -4.99 -48.11 -55.24
CA LEU A 2 -5.44 -46.69 -55.31
C LEU A 2 -5.52 -45.88 -53.99
N ILE A 3 -4.53 -45.05 -53.62
CA ILE A 3 -4.24 -43.64 -54.04
C ILE A 3 -5.42 -42.66 -53.88
N ARG A 4 -5.23 -41.63 -53.02
CA ARG A 4 -5.57 -40.18 -53.17
C ARG A 4 -5.47 -39.50 -51.79
N SER A 5 -4.32 -38.95 -51.39
CA SER A 5 -3.85 -37.58 -51.69
C SER A 5 -4.97 -36.58 -51.99
N LEU A 6 -5.23 -35.68 -51.02
CA LEU A 6 -5.77 -34.35 -51.29
C LEU A 6 -4.92 -33.31 -50.54
N ILE A 7 -4.21 -32.57 -51.38
CA ILE A 7 -3.43 -31.36 -51.11
C ILE A 7 -4.44 -30.23 -50.87
N VAL A 8 -4.31 -29.51 -49.76
CA VAL A 8 -5.05 -28.27 -49.52
C VAL A 8 -4.10 -27.10 -49.74
N PRO A 9 -4.50 -26.07 -50.52
CA PRO A 9 -3.59 -25.11 -51.10
C PRO A 9 -3.05 -24.08 -50.10
N VAL A 10 -1.77 -23.77 -50.30
CA VAL A 10 -1.06 -22.61 -49.78
C VAL A 10 -1.71 -21.36 -50.36
N LEU A 11 -2.32 -20.52 -49.51
CA LEU A 11 -2.74 -19.17 -49.86
C LEU A 11 -1.65 -18.18 -49.43
N CYS A 12 -0.85 -17.76 -50.40
CA CYS A 12 -0.05 -16.54 -50.34
C CYS A 12 -0.99 -15.34 -50.21
N PHE A 13 -0.99 -14.68 -49.06
CA PHE A 13 -1.46 -13.30 -48.95
C PHE A 13 -0.25 -12.37 -49.07
N ALA A 14 -0.19 -11.68 -50.21
CA ALA A 14 0.71 -10.56 -50.47
C ALA A 14 0.26 -9.31 -49.70
N SER A 15 1.25 -8.53 -49.31
CA SER A 15 1.24 -7.38 -48.41
C SER A 15 0.26 -6.25 -48.77
N ILE A 16 -0.41 -5.70 -47.76
CA ILE A 16 -0.78 -4.28 -47.71
C ILE A 16 -0.13 -3.69 -46.46
N ALA A 17 0.94 -2.92 -46.69
CA ALA A 17 1.47 -2.00 -45.70
C ALA A 17 0.53 -0.78 -45.66
N ALA A 18 -0.33 -0.70 -44.64
CA ALA A 18 -0.96 0.54 -44.24
C ALA A 18 -0.30 0.97 -42.92
N VAL A 19 0.61 1.93 -43.03
CA VAL A 19 1.13 2.70 -41.91
C VAL A 19 -0.05 3.50 -41.35
N GLN A 20 -0.59 3.04 -40.23
CA GLN A 20 -1.34 3.90 -39.32
C GLN A 20 -0.51 3.99 -38.05
N ALA A 21 0.26 5.08 -37.98
CA ALA A 21 0.68 5.65 -36.73
C ALA A 21 -0.58 6.16 -36.03
N GLU A 22 -1.28 5.27 -35.31
CA GLU A 22 -2.06 5.72 -34.17
C GLU A 22 -1.05 6.20 -33.13
N GLU A 23 -0.99 7.52 -33.01
CA GLU A 23 -0.50 8.24 -31.86
C GLU A 23 -1.30 7.77 -30.64
N LYS A 24 -0.95 6.58 -30.14
CA LYS A 24 -1.40 6.07 -28.85
C LYS A 24 -0.70 6.92 -27.82
N ASN A 25 -1.31 8.07 -27.58
CA ASN A 25 -1.23 8.84 -26.36
C ASN A 25 -0.92 7.84 -25.23
N PRO A 26 0.25 7.93 -24.57
CA PRO A 26 0.50 7.09 -23.41
C PRO A 26 -0.55 7.53 -22.40
N ALA A 27 -1.65 6.77 -22.35
CA ALA A 27 -2.58 6.80 -21.25
C ALA A 27 -1.70 6.70 -20.02
N ALA A 28 -1.53 7.85 -19.36
CA ALA A 28 -0.79 7.95 -18.13
C ALA A 28 -1.36 6.85 -17.26
N ALA A 29 -0.56 5.81 -17.01
CA ALA A 29 -0.92 4.79 -16.04
C ALA A 29 -1.41 5.57 -14.82
N PRO A 30 -2.60 5.24 -14.26
CA PRO A 30 -3.15 6.01 -13.16
C PRO A 30 -2.05 6.09 -12.11
N THR A 31 -1.50 7.29 -11.92
CA THR A 31 -0.43 7.52 -10.97
C THR A 31 -1.11 7.30 -9.64
N VAL A 32 -0.99 6.10 -9.08
CA VAL A 32 -1.48 5.78 -7.74
C VAL A 32 -0.84 6.84 -6.87
N ASP A 33 -1.65 7.80 -6.39
CA ASP A 33 -1.13 8.88 -5.58
C ASP A 33 -0.48 8.21 -4.37
N GLU A 34 0.85 8.37 -4.35
CA GLU A 34 1.76 7.75 -3.43
C GLU A 34 1.38 8.03 -1.97
N CYS A 35 0.66 9.13 -1.73
CA CYS A 35 0.19 9.58 -0.43
C CYS A 35 -1.33 9.65 -0.33
N SER A 36 -2.04 8.93 -1.21
CA SER A 36 -3.49 8.82 -1.13
C SER A 36 -3.93 8.27 0.22
N LYS A 37 -5.00 8.87 0.76
CA LYS A 37 -5.62 8.44 2.02
C LYS A 37 -6.00 6.96 1.99
N GLU A 38 -6.48 6.46 0.85
CA GLU A 38 -6.87 5.05 0.67
C GLU A 38 -5.70 4.08 0.88
N LEU A 39 -4.53 4.38 0.29
CA LEU A 39 -3.33 3.57 0.44
C LEU A 39 -2.83 3.52 1.90
N LEU A 40 -3.00 4.62 2.63
CA LEU A 40 -2.57 4.74 4.03
C LEU A 40 -3.53 4.08 5.02
N LEU A 41 -4.83 4.05 4.70
CA LEU A 41 -5.87 3.51 5.60
C LEU A 41 -6.17 2.03 5.39
N SER A 42 -5.93 1.48 4.20
CA SER A 42 -6.07 0.03 3.97
C SER A 42 -5.11 -0.75 4.87
N TYR A 43 -5.55 -1.89 5.41
CA TYR A 43 -4.69 -2.77 6.19
C TYR A 43 -3.70 -3.52 5.29
N PHE A 44 -4.20 -4.04 4.16
CA PHE A 44 -3.44 -4.75 3.13
C PHE A 44 -3.48 -4.05 1.76
N PRO A 45 -2.83 -2.88 1.61
CA PRO A 45 -2.82 -2.13 0.36
C PRO A 45 -2.20 -2.91 -0.79
N GLU A 46 -2.91 -2.98 -1.92
CA GLU A 46 -2.54 -3.79 -3.08
C GLU A 46 -1.10 -3.58 -3.57
N PRO A 47 -0.56 -2.35 -3.69
CA PRO A 47 0.81 -2.15 -4.17
C PRO A 47 1.85 -2.86 -3.29
N PHE A 48 1.70 -2.78 -1.96
CA PHE A 48 2.66 -3.38 -1.03
C PHE A 48 2.48 -4.89 -0.95
N VAL A 49 1.24 -5.40 -1.06
CA VAL A 49 0.99 -6.83 -1.15
C VAL A 49 1.68 -7.40 -2.39
N LYS A 50 1.45 -6.82 -3.58
CA LYS A 50 2.06 -7.30 -4.83
C LYS A 50 3.58 -7.25 -4.81
N GLU A 51 4.17 -6.17 -4.30
CA GLU A 51 5.63 -6.05 -4.15
C GLU A 51 6.19 -7.15 -3.24
N THR A 52 5.54 -7.40 -2.10
CA THR A 52 5.93 -8.46 -1.16
C THR A 52 5.81 -9.85 -1.76
N LEU A 53 4.69 -10.16 -2.45
CA LEU A 53 4.50 -11.45 -3.12
C LEU A 53 5.59 -11.72 -4.16
N LYS A 54 5.94 -10.70 -4.95
CA LYS A 54 7.04 -10.76 -5.92
C LYS A 54 8.38 -11.04 -5.25
N LYS A 55 8.72 -10.29 -4.19
CA LYS A 55 9.99 -10.43 -3.46
C LYS A 55 10.14 -11.82 -2.81
N ASN A 56 9.04 -12.40 -2.37
CA ASN A 56 8.98 -13.72 -1.73
C ASN A 56 8.74 -14.87 -2.73
N GLN A 57 8.83 -14.61 -4.03
CA GLN A 57 8.73 -15.61 -5.10
C GLN A 57 7.41 -16.41 -5.06
N ILE A 58 6.32 -15.78 -4.62
CA ILE A 58 5.01 -16.39 -4.68
C ILE A 58 4.59 -16.50 -6.16
N PRO A 59 4.04 -17.65 -6.61
CA PRO A 59 3.56 -17.81 -7.98
C PRO A 59 2.57 -16.72 -8.41
N GLU A 60 2.82 -16.10 -9.57
CA GLU A 60 2.08 -14.93 -10.06
C GLU A 60 0.59 -15.22 -10.30
N ASP A 61 0.25 -16.45 -10.68
CA ASP A 61 -1.11 -16.94 -10.86
C ASP A 61 -1.96 -16.84 -9.58
N LYS A 62 -1.32 -16.79 -8.40
CA LYS A 62 -2.00 -16.63 -7.10
C LYS A 62 -2.21 -15.17 -6.69
N TRP A 63 -1.50 -14.22 -7.28
CA TRP A 63 -1.46 -12.85 -6.75
C TRP A 63 -2.82 -12.16 -6.77
N SER A 64 -3.57 -12.32 -7.87
CA SER A 64 -4.90 -11.71 -8.01
C SER A 64 -5.88 -12.24 -6.95
N ALA A 65 -5.87 -13.55 -6.70
CA ALA A 65 -6.70 -14.17 -5.68
C ALA A 65 -6.34 -13.68 -4.26
N ILE A 66 -5.03 -13.67 -3.94
CA ILE A 66 -4.53 -13.20 -2.65
C ILE A 66 -4.91 -11.73 -2.40
N VAL A 67 -4.63 -10.85 -3.36
CA VAL A 67 -4.94 -9.41 -3.25
C VAL A 67 -6.43 -9.19 -3.03
N LYS A 68 -7.27 -9.86 -3.82
CA LYS A 68 -8.73 -9.76 -3.71
C LYS A 68 -9.24 -10.25 -2.35
N ASP A 69 -8.72 -11.38 -1.87
CA ASP A 69 -9.13 -11.95 -0.59
C ASP A 69 -8.68 -11.06 0.58
N LEU A 70 -7.47 -10.50 0.55
CA LEU A 70 -7.01 -9.54 1.56
C LEU A 70 -7.85 -8.26 1.58
N ALA A 71 -8.11 -7.66 0.40
CA ALA A 71 -8.97 -6.48 0.29
C ALA A 71 -10.41 -6.75 0.78
N SER A 72 -10.92 -7.97 0.57
CA SER A 72 -12.24 -8.36 1.08
C SER A 72 -12.26 -8.53 2.61
N ASN A 73 -11.11 -8.86 3.22
CA ASN A 73 -10.95 -9.03 4.65
C ASN A 73 -10.56 -7.75 5.41
N ASP A 74 -10.13 -6.68 4.73
CA ASP A 74 -9.78 -5.39 5.34
C ASP A 74 -10.89 -4.89 6.30
N LYS A 75 -12.15 -4.98 5.88
CA LYS A 75 -13.32 -4.58 6.69
C LYS A 75 -13.59 -5.45 7.91
N THR A 76 -12.94 -6.61 8.01
CA THR A 76 -13.13 -7.57 9.11
C THR A 76 -12.11 -7.39 10.23
N VAL A 77 -11.04 -6.62 10.00
CA VAL A 77 -9.97 -6.37 10.98
C VAL A 77 -10.53 -5.76 12.26
N LEU A 78 -11.27 -4.65 12.17
CA LEU A 78 -11.82 -3.96 13.35
C LEU A 78 -12.78 -4.85 14.15
N PRO A 79 -13.81 -5.49 13.56
CA PRO A 79 -14.69 -6.40 14.31
C PRO A 79 -13.95 -7.54 15.01
N ARG A 80 -12.88 -8.09 14.40
CA ARG A 80 -12.07 -9.15 15.03
C ARG A 80 -11.24 -8.61 16.20
N VAL A 81 -10.64 -7.42 16.07
CA VAL A 81 -9.89 -6.75 17.14
C VAL A 81 -10.80 -6.43 18.33
N GLU A 82 -11.97 -5.84 18.07
CA GLU A 82 -12.98 -5.54 19.09
C GLU A 82 -13.45 -6.81 19.79
N GLY A 83 -13.80 -7.85 19.02
CA GLY A 83 -14.23 -9.13 19.57
C GLY A 83 -13.17 -9.88 20.38
N LYS A 84 -11.87 -9.62 20.13
CA LYS A 84 -10.77 -10.11 20.97
C LYS A 84 -10.64 -9.27 22.25
N ALA A 85 -10.65 -7.94 22.12
CA ALA A 85 -10.50 -7.03 23.25
C ALA A 85 -11.66 -7.13 24.25
N ASP A 86 -12.89 -7.38 23.81
CA ASP A 86 -14.07 -7.58 24.66
C ASP A 86 -13.98 -8.83 25.55
N LYS A 87 -13.10 -9.78 25.20
CA LYS A 87 -12.83 -10.99 26.00
C LYS A 87 -11.73 -10.79 27.03
N MET A 88 -11.08 -9.62 27.04
CA MET A 88 -10.01 -9.28 27.96
C MET A 88 -10.54 -8.37 29.07
N ASN A 89 -10.01 -8.56 30.28
CA ASN A 89 -10.36 -7.74 31.44
C ASN A 89 -9.09 -7.20 32.10
N PRO A 90 -8.85 -5.87 32.09
CA PRO A 90 -9.68 -4.83 31.47
C PRO A 90 -9.63 -4.87 29.93
N ASN A 91 -10.63 -4.29 29.27
CA ASN A 91 -10.66 -4.18 27.82
C ASN A 91 -9.57 -3.18 27.36
N PRO A 92 -8.56 -3.64 26.60
CA PRO A 92 -7.38 -2.83 26.28
C PRO A 92 -7.66 -1.68 25.31
N LEU A 93 -8.82 -1.67 24.65
CA LEU A 93 -9.25 -0.58 23.76
C LEU A 93 -9.93 0.58 24.52
N LYS A 94 -10.20 0.43 25.82
CA LYS A 94 -10.92 1.44 26.62
C LYS A 94 -10.03 2.43 27.33
N SER A 95 -8.74 2.16 27.48
CA SER A 95 -7.83 3.02 28.23
C SER A 95 -6.42 3.06 27.60
N PRO A 96 -5.77 4.24 27.51
CA PRO A 96 -4.42 4.38 27.00
C PRO A 96 -3.35 3.57 27.76
N GLU A 97 -3.60 3.23 29.04
CA GLU A 97 -2.67 2.45 29.86
C GLU A 97 -2.45 1.02 29.33
N TYR A 98 -3.39 0.52 28.53
CA TYR A 98 -3.31 -0.80 27.88
C TYR A 98 -2.92 -0.74 26.40
N ARG A 99 -2.31 0.38 25.98
CA ARG A 99 -1.91 0.60 24.58
C ARG A 99 -1.10 -0.56 23.99
N GLU A 100 -0.14 -1.10 24.73
CA GLU A 100 0.68 -2.22 24.24
C GLU A 100 -0.16 -3.49 24.00
N GLN A 101 -1.14 -3.76 24.87
CA GLN A 101 -2.06 -4.89 24.70
C GLN A 101 -2.97 -4.68 23.48
N ALA A 102 -3.45 -3.45 23.28
CA ALA A 102 -4.22 -3.09 22.08
C ALA A 102 -3.39 -3.27 20.80
N ILE A 103 -2.11 -2.86 20.81
CA ILE A 103 -1.18 -3.06 19.69
C ILE A 103 -0.97 -4.55 19.42
N THR A 104 -0.77 -5.36 20.46
CA THR A 104 -0.58 -6.82 20.33
C THR A 104 -1.78 -7.47 19.67
N ILE A 105 -3.00 -7.24 20.16
CA ILE A 105 -4.23 -7.81 19.60
C ILE A 105 -4.41 -7.40 18.14
N PHE A 106 -4.12 -6.13 17.84
CA PHE A 106 -4.21 -5.61 16.48
C PHE A 106 -3.23 -6.34 15.55
N ARG A 107 -1.97 -6.49 15.94
CA ARG A 107 -0.95 -7.22 15.16
C ARG A 107 -1.28 -8.70 14.99
N GLU A 108 -1.71 -9.37 16.05
CA GLU A 108 -2.15 -10.77 16.00
C GLU A 108 -3.33 -10.95 15.05
N THR A 109 -4.29 -10.02 15.06
CA THR A 109 -5.46 -10.09 14.17
C THR A 109 -5.05 -9.92 12.70
N LEU A 110 -4.12 -9.01 12.41
CA LEU A 110 -3.57 -8.88 11.05
C LEU A 110 -2.86 -10.16 10.62
N LEU A 111 -2.07 -10.78 11.51
CA LEU A 111 -1.38 -12.03 11.22
C LEU A 111 -2.35 -13.19 10.96
N GLU A 112 -3.40 -13.32 11.77
CA GLU A 112 -4.43 -14.35 11.58
C GLU A 112 -5.11 -14.22 10.22
N ILE A 113 -5.59 -13.02 9.88
CA ILE A 113 -6.24 -12.76 8.58
C ILE A 113 -5.28 -13.05 7.43
N PHE A 114 -4.04 -12.58 7.53
CA PHE A 114 -3.04 -12.78 6.49
C PHE A 114 -2.71 -14.26 6.32
N THR A 115 -2.54 -14.98 7.44
CA THR A 115 -2.31 -16.44 7.46
C THR A 115 -3.47 -17.21 6.85
N GLU A 116 -4.73 -16.85 7.16
CA GLU A 116 -5.92 -17.46 6.57
C GLU A 116 -5.91 -17.36 5.04
N VAL A 117 -5.61 -16.17 4.50
CA VAL A 117 -5.54 -15.96 3.05
C VAL A 117 -4.37 -16.71 2.43
N MET A 118 -3.19 -16.68 3.05
CA MET A 118 -2.02 -17.40 2.54
C MET A 118 -2.24 -18.92 2.52
N ASN A 119 -2.79 -19.48 3.59
CA ASN A 119 -3.10 -20.91 3.69
C ASN A 119 -4.12 -21.34 2.62
N LYS A 120 -5.15 -20.53 2.36
CA LYS A 120 -6.14 -20.78 1.31
C LYS A 120 -5.50 -20.85 -0.09
N ASN A 121 -4.37 -20.19 -0.28
CA ASN A 121 -3.60 -20.18 -1.53
C ASN A 121 -2.40 -21.15 -1.49
N GLY A 122 -2.35 -22.06 -0.52
CA GLY A 122 -1.33 -23.11 -0.41
C GLY A 122 0.04 -22.61 0.04
N ILE A 123 0.10 -21.45 0.70
CA ILE A 123 1.30 -20.92 1.35
C ILE A 123 1.13 -21.14 2.84
N THR A 124 1.89 -22.08 3.42
CA THR A 124 1.69 -22.56 4.80
C THR A 124 2.89 -22.37 5.71
N ASP A 125 4.02 -21.89 5.17
CA ASP A 125 5.22 -21.65 5.96
C ASP A 125 5.01 -20.44 6.87
N LYS A 126 5.00 -20.68 8.18
CA LYS A 126 4.65 -19.65 9.17
C LYS A 126 5.66 -18.51 9.23
N GLU A 127 6.95 -18.82 9.07
CA GLU A 127 8.01 -17.81 9.11
C GLU A 127 7.96 -16.91 7.87
N GLN A 128 7.72 -17.51 6.70
CA GLN A 128 7.51 -16.79 5.45
C GLN A 128 6.27 -15.89 5.54
N ILE A 129 5.15 -16.40 6.05
CA ILE A 129 3.92 -15.63 6.23
C ILE A 129 4.14 -14.44 7.16
N GLN A 130 4.78 -14.67 8.31
CA GLN A 130 5.12 -13.60 9.25
C GLN A 130 6.03 -12.56 8.59
N GLY A 131 7.11 -12.99 7.94
CA GLY A 131 8.07 -12.11 7.27
C GLY A 131 7.43 -11.28 6.15
N MET A 132 6.51 -11.87 5.39
CA MET A 132 5.73 -11.15 4.37
C MET A 132 4.84 -10.07 5.00
N LEU A 133 4.15 -10.37 6.11
CA LEU A 133 3.33 -9.38 6.79
C LEU A 133 4.18 -8.23 7.34
N ASP A 134 5.31 -8.55 7.97
CA ASP A 134 6.24 -7.56 8.51
C ASP A 134 6.81 -6.64 7.42
N GLU A 135 7.15 -7.20 6.26
CA GLU A 135 7.58 -6.44 5.09
C GLU A 135 6.48 -5.47 4.60
N ILE A 136 5.22 -5.91 4.54
CA ILE A 136 4.09 -5.02 4.19
C ILE A 136 3.96 -3.89 5.21
N GLN A 137 4.00 -4.18 6.50
CA GLN A 137 3.91 -3.14 7.55
C GLN A 137 5.11 -2.18 7.48
N HIS A 138 6.30 -2.68 7.18
CA HIS A 138 7.49 -1.85 6.99
C HIS A 138 7.35 -0.91 5.78
N GLN A 139 6.88 -1.41 4.64
CA GLN A 139 6.59 -0.60 3.45
C GLN A 139 5.57 0.51 3.77
N LYS A 140 4.49 0.18 4.49
CA LYS A 140 3.49 1.15 4.95
C LYS A 140 4.10 2.23 5.82
N ALA A 141 4.88 1.85 6.85
CA ALA A 141 5.51 2.80 7.76
C ALA A 141 6.48 3.73 7.02
N LYS A 142 7.32 3.18 6.13
CA LYS A 142 8.23 3.94 5.29
C LYS A 142 7.49 4.92 4.38
N ARG A 143 6.38 4.49 3.78
CA ARG A 143 5.56 5.34 2.92
C ARG A 143 4.88 6.45 3.70
N PHE A 144 4.29 6.13 4.85
CA PHE A 144 3.65 7.10 5.72
C PHE A 144 4.65 8.18 6.15
N ALA A 145 5.86 7.81 6.57
CA ALA A 145 6.92 8.76 6.91
C ALA A 145 7.27 9.70 5.74
N LYS A 146 7.44 9.14 4.53
CA LYS A 146 7.68 9.93 3.31
C LYS A 146 6.53 10.92 3.03
N CYS A 147 5.29 10.50 3.21
CA CYS A 147 4.12 11.35 2.99
C CYS A 147 4.01 12.47 4.02
N MET A 148 4.27 12.18 5.31
CA MET A 148 4.30 13.21 6.35
C MET A 148 5.39 14.25 6.11
N GLU A 149 6.57 13.83 5.63
CA GLU A 149 7.65 14.76 5.27
C GLU A 149 7.25 15.65 4.09
N LYS A 150 6.61 15.08 3.06
CA LYS A 150 6.11 15.84 1.90
C LYS A 150 5.08 16.88 2.33
N SER A 151 4.09 16.49 3.13
CA SER A 151 3.07 17.42 3.64
C SER A 151 3.66 18.54 4.49
N ARG A 152 4.69 18.25 5.30
CA ARG A 152 5.41 19.28 6.06
C ARG A 152 6.07 20.31 5.14
N LYS A 153 6.78 19.84 4.09
CA LYS A 153 7.44 20.72 3.11
C LYS A 153 6.45 21.57 2.33
N GLU A 154 5.30 21.02 1.95
CA GLU A 154 4.24 21.75 1.27
C GLU A 154 3.62 22.83 2.17
N PHE A 155 3.44 22.54 3.46
CA PHE A 155 2.97 23.55 4.42
C PHE A 155 3.99 24.68 4.61
N GLU A 156 5.27 24.35 4.79
CA GLU A 156 6.36 25.33 4.93
C GLU A 156 6.53 26.20 3.67
N ALA A 157 6.35 25.63 2.48
CA ALA A 157 6.45 26.36 1.21
C ALA A 157 5.27 27.30 0.95
N ASN A 158 4.08 26.97 1.46
CA ASN A 158 2.85 27.74 1.26
C ASN A 158 2.52 28.68 2.44
N THR A 159 3.32 28.66 3.51
CA THR A 159 3.20 29.64 4.59
C THR A 159 3.84 30.95 4.12
N PRO A 160 3.10 32.08 4.11
CA PRO A 160 3.70 33.39 3.80
C PRO A 160 4.86 33.62 4.76
N LYS A 161 6.07 33.84 4.23
CA LYS A 161 7.18 34.36 5.02
C LYS A 161 6.76 35.74 5.49
N GLU A 162 6.33 35.84 6.74
CA GLU A 162 6.14 37.12 7.40
C GLU A 162 7.48 37.85 7.34
N GLU A 163 7.52 38.86 6.48
CA GLU A 163 8.69 39.70 6.27
C GLU A 163 8.87 40.53 7.54
N SER A 164 9.66 40.00 8.47
CA SER A 164 10.13 40.70 9.66
C SER A 164 11.03 41.87 9.23
N ASN A 165 10.42 42.95 8.74
CA ASN A 165 11.02 44.28 8.71
C ASN A 165 10.88 44.90 10.10
N ALA A 166 11.76 44.50 11.01
CA ALA A 166 12.06 45.28 12.21
C ALA A 166 13.58 45.21 12.45
N ALA A 167 14.31 46.00 11.67
CA ALA A 167 15.71 46.30 11.94
C ALA A 167 15.85 47.29 13.12
N PRO A 168 16.99 47.29 13.83
CA PRO A 168 17.14 47.81 15.18
C PRO A 168 17.56 49.29 15.20
N LYS A 169 17.17 50.04 16.25
CA LYS A 169 17.93 51.21 16.69
C LYS A 169 17.95 51.35 18.22
N ALA A 170 19.18 51.25 18.74
CA ALA A 170 19.59 51.76 20.04
C ALA A 170 19.55 53.30 20.06
N ASN A 171 19.15 53.90 21.19
CA ASN A 171 19.96 54.81 22.03
C ASN A 171 19.07 55.68 22.94
N GLY A 172 19.47 55.83 24.20
CA GLY A 172 19.10 57.01 25.02
C GLY A 172 18.67 56.74 26.46
N SER A 173 19.64 56.47 27.34
CA SER A 173 19.63 57.02 28.72
C SER A 173 20.46 58.32 28.72
N PRO A 174 20.44 59.21 29.74
CA PRO A 174 19.66 59.29 30.99
C PRO A 174 18.85 60.64 31.04
N GLN A 175 18.11 61.10 32.07
CA GLN A 175 18.40 61.34 33.50
C GLN A 175 17.13 62.02 34.16
N PRO A 176 17.19 62.65 35.35
CA PRO A 176 16.38 62.33 36.54
C PRO A 176 15.24 63.33 36.85
N HIS A 177 14.43 63.05 37.88
CA HIS A 177 14.02 64.02 38.92
C HIS A 177 13.63 63.26 40.20
#